data_AF-A0A561VW42-F1
#
_entry.id   AF-A0A561VW42-F1
#
_cell.length_a   1.000
_cell.length_b   1.000
_cell.length_c   1.000
_cell.angle_alpha   90.00
_cell.angle_beta   90.00
_cell.angle_gamma   90.00
#
_symmetry.space_group_name_H-M   'P 1'
#
loop_
_entity.id
_entity.type
_entity.pdbx_description
1 polymer ?
#
loop_
_entity_poly.entity_id
_entity_poly.type
_entity_poly.pdbx_seq_one_letter_code
_entity_poly.pdbx_strand_id
1 'polypeptide(L)'
;MLGSRVAGPTASTINPIPELTVVLHDGRVTAWQSIDDLIVQGRHIVAIKAIRQAEVCSLQRAIDVFAERCELLRRTRPDDFEAPVKSADVDE
;
A
#
# COMPACT_ATOMS: atom_id res chain seq x y z
N MET A 1 41.28 19.43 26.02
CA MET A 1 40.37 19.88 24.92
C MET A 1 39.82 18.61 24.28
N LEU A 2 38.65 18.12 24.71
CA LEU A 2 37.32 18.32 24.09
C LEU A 2 37.25 18.01 22.59
N GLY A 3 36.36 17.07 22.19
CA GLY A 3 35.70 17.14 20.88
C GLY A 3 35.49 15.81 20.14
N SER A 4 34.30 15.26 20.28
CA SER A 4 33.71 14.10 19.59
C SER A 4 33.74 14.17 18.06
N ARG A 5 33.62 13.01 17.38
CA ARG A 5 32.65 12.91 16.28
C ARG A 5 32.16 11.49 16.07
N VAL A 6 30.84 11.36 16.21
CA VAL A 6 30.04 10.16 16.03
C VAL A 6 30.02 9.79 14.54
N ALA A 7 30.20 8.51 14.21
CA ALA A 7 29.91 8.00 12.88
C ALA A 7 28.38 7.87 12.76
N GLY A 8 27.77 8.83 12.07
CA GLY A 8 26.34 8.80 11.72
C GLY A 8 26.04 7.71 10.67
N PRO A 9 24.77 7.27 10.57
CA PRO A 9 24.39 6.11 9.78
C PRO A 9 24.52 6.40 8.28
N THR A 10 24.89 5.34 7.54
CA THR A 10 24.94 5.32 6.08
C THR A 10 23.63 5.85 5.51
N ALA A 11 23.73 6.85 4.64
CA ALA A 11 22.63 7.37 3.86
C ALA A 11 21.85 6.19 3.25
N SER A 12 20.62 5.98 3.72
CA SER A 12 19.68 5.13 3.01
C SER A 12 19.43 5.82 1.68
N THR A 13 20.04 5.30 0.62
CA THR A 13 19.62 5.56 -0.74
C THR A 13 18.17 5.15 -0.83
N ILE A 14 17.26 6.11 -0.62
CA ILE A 14 15.86 5.97 -0.97
C ILE A 14 15.86 5.88 -2.48
N ASN A 15 15.87 4.64 -3.01
CA ASN A 15 15.64 4.41 -4.41
C ASN A 15 14.27 5.02 -4.73
N PRO A 16 14.19 5.99 -5.67
CA PRO A 16 12.89 6.46 -6.11
C PRO A 16 12.13 5.26 -6.68
N ILE A 17 10.93 5.04 -6.15
CA ILE A 17 9.98 4.06 -6.66
C ILE A 17 9.79 4.40 -8.15
N PRO A 18 10.02 3.46 -9.09
CA PRO A 18 9.78 3.76 -10.49
C PRO A 18 8.31 4.11 -10.64
N GLU A 19 8.06 5.32 -11.14
CA GLU A 19 6.77 5.81 -11.61
C GLU A 19 6.21 4.75 -12.56
N LEU A 20 5.32 3.88 -12.05
CA LEU A 20 4.80 2.76 -12.82
C LEU A 20 3.79 3.34 -13.81
N THR A 21 4.32 3.69 -14.98
CA THR A 21 3.58 3.92 -16.21
C THR A 21 2.57 2.79 -16.36
N VAL A 22 1.29 3.12 -16.28
CA VAL A 22 0.18 2.21 -16.55
C VAL A 22 0.22 1.84 -18.04
N VAL A 23 0.99 0.80 -18.36
CA VAL A 23 0.89 0.09 -19.64
C VAL A 23 0.42 -1.33 -19.32
N LEU A 24 -0.89 -1.51 -19.50
CA LEU A 24 -1.63 -2.75 -19.40
C LEU A 24 -1.01 -3.82 -20.33
N HIS A 25 -0.88 -5.07 -19.88
CA HIS A 25 -1.19 -6.33 -20.60
C HIS A 25 -0.88 -7.55 -19.68
N ASP A 26 -1.72 -8.60 -19.79
CA ASP A 26 -1.57 -9.97 -19.26
C ASP A 26 -1.44 -10.21 -17.73
N GLY A 27 -2.55 -10.57 -17.07
CA GLY A 27 -2.60 -11.28 -15.77
C GLY A 27 -2.23 -10.50 -14.49
N ARG A 28 -1.32 -9.52 -14.57
CA ARG A 28 -0.93 -8.72 -13.39
C ARG A 28 -1.96 -7.67 -12.99
N VAL A 29 -2.74 -7.18 -13.96
CA VAL A 29 -3.82 -6.21 -13.71
C VAL A 29 -4.94 -6.83 -12.87
N THR A 30 -5.29 -8.10 -13.11
CA THR A 30 -6.32 -8.81 -12.34
C THR A 30 -5.82 -9.16 -10.94
N ALA A 31 -4.54 -9.53 -10.80
CA ALA A 31 -3.94 -9.77 -9.48
C ALA A 31 -3.97 -8.51 -8.60
N TRP A 32 -3.64 -7.34 -9.17
CA TRP A 32 -3.65 -6.07 -8.44
C TRP A 32 -5.06 -5.57 -8.11
N GLN A 33 -6.04 -5.77 -8.99
CA GLN A 33 -7.45 -5.49 -8.66
C GLN A 33 -7.92 -6.36 -7.49
N SER A 34 -7.60 -7.66 -7.50
CA SER A 34 -7.95 -8.54 -6.38
C SER A 34 -7.22 -8.15 -5.08
N ILE A 35 -5.97 -7.67 -5.17
CA ILE A 35 -5.25 -7.13 -4.01
C ILE A 35 -5.96 -5.89 -3.47
N ASP A 36 -6.40 -4.97 -4.33
CA ASP A 36 -7.13 -3.77 -3.93
C ASP A 36 -8.44 -4.13 -3.22
N ASP A 37 -9.21 -5.08 -3.75
CA ASP A 37 -10.42 -5.58 -3.10
C ASP A 37 -10.14 -6.17 -1.72
N LEU A 38 -9.03 -6.92 -1.57
CA LEU A 38 -8.61 -7.47 -0.28
C LEU A 38 -8.22 -6.36 0.71
N ILE A 39 -7.61 -5.27 0.23
CA ILE A 39 -7.28 -4.10 1.05
C ILE A 39 -8.55 -3.43 1.54
N VAL A 40 -9.49 -3.14 0.64
CA VAL A 40 -10.77 -2.49 0.95
C VAL A 40 -11.60 -3.34 1.93
N GLN A 41 -11.62 -4.66 1.75
CA GLN A 41 -12.31 -5.59 2.66
C GLN A 41 -11.61 -5.79 4.03
N GLY A 42 -10.50 -5.11 4.30
CA GLY A 42 -9.76 -5.25 5.55
C GLY A 42 -8.99 -6.58 5.69
N ARG A 43 -8.85 -7.36 4.60
CA ARG A 43 -8.17 -8.66 4.58
C ARG A 43 -6.65 -8.51 4.44
N HIS A 44 -6.04 -7.69 5.29
CA HIS A 44 -4.66 -7.20 5.15
C HIS A 44 -3.61 -8.32 5.04
N ILE A 45 -3.70 -9.38 5.86
CA ILE A 45 -2.74 -10.50 5.82
C ILE A 45 -2.76 -11.19 4.45
N VAL A 46 -3.95 -11.36 3.87
CA VAL A 46 -4.13 -11.99 2.56
C VAL A 46 -3.63 -11.07 1.46
N ALA A 47 -3.90 -9.76 1.55
CA ALA A 47 -3.39 -8.76 0.62
C ALA A 47 -1.85 -8.72 0.61
N ILE A 48 -1.20 -8.67 1.78
CA ILE A 48 0.27 -8.67 1.89
C ILE A 48 0.86 -9.96 1.30
N LYS A 49 0.23 -11.11 1.55
CA LYS A 49 0.67 -12.38 0.95
C LYS A 49 0.55 -12.36 -0.57
N ALA A 50 -0.53 -11.82 -1.11
CA ALA A 50 -0.75 -11.68 -2.55
C ALA A 50 0.25 -10.71 -3.19
N ILE A 51 0.54 -9.57 -2.56
CA ILE A 51 1.58 -8.62 -2.97
C ILE A 51 2.95 -9.32 -3.03
N ARG A 52 3.28 -10.11 -2.00
CA ARG A 52 4.55 -10.84 -1.96
C ARG A 52 4.68 -11.84 -3.11
N GLN A 53 3.59 -12.47 -3.54
CA GLN A 53 3.58 -13.39 -4.68
C GLN A 53 3.64 -12.63 -6.02
N ALA A 54 2.92 -11.52 -6.15
CA ALA A 54 2.88 -10.72 -7.37
C ALA A 54 4.21 -10.00 -7.66
N GLU A 55 4.87 -9.48 -6.62
CA GLU A 55 6.12 -8.73 -6.72
C GLU A 55 7.37 -9.59 -6.46
N VAL A 56 7.19 -10.87 -6.05
CA VAL A 56 8.27 -11.81 -5.70
C VAL A 56 9.29 -11.17 -4.72
N CYS A 57 8.77 -10.54 -3.66
CA CYS A 57 9.56 -9.69 -2.78
C CYS A 57 9.69 -10.24 -1.35
N SER A 58 10.47 -9.53 -0.51
CA SER A 58 10.55 -9.81 0.93
C SER A 58 9.26 -9.40 1.64
N LEU A 59 9.01 -9.94 2.83
CA LEU A 59 7.85 -9.55 3.63
C LEU A 59 7.87 -8.05 3.95
N GLN A 60 9.04 -7.51 4.31
CA GLN A 60 9.21 -6.09 4.59
C GLN A 60 8.79 -5.25 3.38
N ARG A 61 9.30 -5.59 2.19
CA ARG A 61 8.94 -4.87 0.96
C ARG A 61 7.45 -4.98 0.64
N ALA A 62 6.84 -6.13 0.88
CA ALA A 62 5.40 -6.31 0.68
C ALA A 62 4.56 -5.43 1.63
N ILE A 63 5.02 -5.22 2.87
CA ILE A 63 4.37 -4.31 3.82
C ILE A 63 4.49 -2.85 3.36
N ASP A 64 5.67 -2.44 2.89
CA ASP A 64 5.88 -1.08 2.38
C ASP A 64 4.95 -0.81 1.18
N VAL A 65 4.91 -1.75 0.23
CA VAL A 65 4.02 -1.67 -0.95
C VAL A 65 2.55 -1.69 -0.55
N PHE A 66 2.16 -2.47 0.45
CA PHE A 66 0.81 -2.48 0.99
C PHE A 66 0.42 -1.10 1.56
N ALA A 67 1.31 -0.46 2.31
CA ALA A 67 1.07 0.87 2.87
C ALA A 67 0.89 1.92 1.77
N GLU A 68 1.79 1.94 0.78
CA GLU A 68 1.68 2.83 -0.39
C GLU A 68 0.34 2.62 -1.13
N ARG A 69 -0.08 1.36 -1.31
CA ARG A 69 -1.34 1.04 -1.99
C ARG A 69 -2.57 1.48 -1.19
N CYS A 70 -2.55 1.33 0.13
CA CYS A 70 -3.63 1.81 1.00
C CYS A 70 -3.79 3.34 0.90
N GLU A 71 -2.69 4.09 0.89
CA GLU A 71 -2.74 5.54 0.73
C GLU A 71 -3.30 5.95 -0.63
N LEU A 72 -2.87 5.26 -1.70
CA LEU A 72 -3.38 5.51 -3.04
C LEU A 72 -4.89 5.25 -3.14
N LEU A 73 -5.36 4.12 -2.60
CA LEU A 73 -6.77 3.76 -2.62
C LEU A 73 -7.62 4.74 -1.81
N ARG A 74 -7.16 5.19 -0.64
CA ARG A 74 -7.86 6.23 0.14
C ARG A 74 -7.98 7.56 -0.60
N ARG A 75 -7.00 7.92 -1.44
CA ARG A 75 -7.04 9.16 -2.24
C ARG A 75 -7.91 9.03 -3.48
N THR A 76 -7.92 7.85 -4.10
CA THR A 76 -8.60 7.62 -5.40
C THR A 76 -10.03 7.11 -5.25
N ARG A 77 -10.33 6.44 -4.14
CA ARG A 77 -11.63 5.85 -3.81
C ARG A 77 -11.91 5.97 -2.31
N PRO A 78 -12.09 7.20 -1.80
CA PRO A 78 -12.37 7.40 -0.38
C PRO A 78 -13.65 6.67 0.06
N ASP A 79 -14.67 6.61 -0.80
CA ASP A 79 -15.97 5.97 -0.53
C ASP A 79 -15.83 4.48 -0.17
N ASP A 80 -14.86 3.76 -0.75
CA ASP A 80 -14.62 2.34 -0.48
C ASP A 80 -14.09 2.10 0.96
N PHE A 81 -13.54 3.12 1.61
CA PHE A 81 -13.02 3.07 2.99
C PHE A 81 -13.99 3.66 4.01
N GLU A 82 -15.08 4.29 3.57
CA GLU A 82 -16.09 4.79 4.48
C GLU A 82 -16.96 3.62 4.95
N ALA A 83 -17.05 3.44 6.26
CA ALA A 83 -18.03 2.53 6.82
C ALA A 83 -19.43 2.98 6.34
N PRO A 84 -20.37 2.06 6.06
CA PRO A 84 -21.70 2.44 5.60
C PRO A 84 -22.26 3.44 6.61
N VAL A 85 -22.41 4.68 6.16
CA VAL A 85 -23.04 5.73 6.95
C VAL A 85 -24.44 5.19 7.16
N LYS A 86 -24.70 4.65 8.35
CA LYS A 86 -26.04 4.28 8.75
C LYS A 86 -26.77 5.61 8.72
N SER A 87 -27.51 5.88 7.65
CA SER A 87 -28.43 7.00 7.54
C SER A 87 -29.29 6.89 8.77
N ALA A 88 -28.95 7.67 9.79
CA ALA A 88 -29.74 7.77 10.98
C ALA A 88 -31.10 8.26 10.50
N ASP A 89 -32.15 7.51 10.84
CA ASP A 89 -33.54 7.88 10.69
C ASP A 89 -33.71 9.40 10.76
N VAL A 90 -34.08 9.98 9.63
CA VAL A 90 -34.85 11.22 9.65
C VAL A 90 -36.28 10.76 9.88
N ASP A 91 -36.65 10.56 11.15
CA ASP A 91 -38.04 10.52 11.56
C ASP A 91 -38.40 11.87 12.18
N GLU A 92 -39.42 12.48 11.57
CA GLU A 92 -40.03 13.79 11.85
C GLU A 92 -40.68 13.89 13.23
#